data_AF-A0A8E0RW50-F1
#
_entry.id   AF-A0A8E0RW50-F1
#
_cell.length_a   1.000
_cell.length_b   1.000
_cell.length_c   1.000
_cell.angle_alpha   90.00
_cell.angle_beta   90.00
_cell.angle_gamma   90.00
#
_symmetry.space_group_name_H-M   'P 1'
#
loop_
_entity.id
_entity.type
_entity.pdbx_description
1 polymer ?
#
loop_
_entity_poly.entity_id
_entity_poly.type
_entity_poly.pdbx_seq_one_letter_code
_entity_poly.pdbx_strand_id
1 'polypeptide(L)'
;MWTAYKPDRPFPVDMAGFAVNTDLILKYAHANFDYDRPRGMQESQFLMDLGLKHWSELEPKASGCQQILVWHTRTADPLLATWRRLESQGVLAPPIEDNV
;
A
#
# COMPACT_ATOMS: atom_id res chain seq x y z
N MET A 1 14.70 4.30 -10.80
CA MET A 1 13.67 3.42 -10.21
C MET A 1 13.17 2.47 -11.30
N TRP A 2 12.95 1.18 -11.03
CA TRP A 2 12.53 0.20 -12.04
C TRP A 2 11.10 -0.26 -11.78
N THR A 3 10.27 -0.30 -12.84
CA THR A 3 8.93 -0.92 -12.81
C THR A 3 8.57 -1.38 -14.22
N ALA A 4 7.72 -2.41 -14.33
CA ALA A 4 7.14 -2.84 -15.59
C ALA A 4 5.77 -2.18 -15.89
N TYR A 5 5.02 -1.80 -14.85
CA TYR A 5 3.67 -1.26 -15.00
C TYR A 5 3.66 0.27 -14.85
N LYS A 6 3.22 0.96 -15.90
CA LYS A 6 3.18 2.44 -15.98
C LYS A 6 4.50 3.08 -15.51
N PRO A 7 5.61 2.87 -16.25
CA PRO A 7 6.91 3.44 -15.91
C PRO A 7 6.94 4.97 -15.98
N ASP A 8 6.03 5.59 -16.75
CA ASP A 8 5.95 7.04 -16.94
C ASP A 8 5.36 7.79 -15.75
N ARG A 9 4.97 7.08 -14.68
CA ARG A 9 4.54 7.70 -13.44
C ARG A 9 5.68 8.52 -12.84
N PRO A 10 5.41 9.72 -12.27
CA PRO A 10 6.44 10.50 -11.58
C PRO A 10 7.16 9.71 -10.47
N PHE A 11 6.39 8.89 -9.75
CA PHE A 11 6.88 8.00 -8.70
C PHE A 11 6.35 6.58 -8.95
N PRO A 12 7.09 5.75 -9.72
CA PRO A 12 6.68 4.39 -10.04
C PRO A 12 7.00 3.42 -8.89
N VAL A 13 6.44 3.71 -7.70
CA VAL A 13 6.62 2.95 -6.46
C VAL A 13 5.26 2.47 -5.93
N ASP A 14 5.30 1.43 -5.10
CA ASP A 14 4.15 0.94 -4.34
C ASP A 14 4.03 1.65 -2.98
N MET A 15 2.85 1.63 -2.38
CA MET A 15 2.57 2.25 -1.09
C MET A 15 3.50 1.79 0.05
N ALA A 16 3.95 0.54 0.04
CA ALA A 16 4.88 0.00 1.05
C ALA A 16 6.35 0.38 0.80
N GLY A 17 6.65 1.01 -0.34
CA GLY A 17 8.02 1.27 -0.80
C GLY A 17 8.61 2.60 -0.33
N PHE A 18 7.88 3.42 0.42
CA PHE A 18 8.37 4.71 0.90
C PHE A 18 7.89 5.02 2.32
N ALA A 19 8.56 5.99 2.94
CA ALA A 19 8.16 6.59 4.21
C ALA A 19 8.31 8.11 4.09
N VAL A 20 7.57 8.86 4.91
CA VAL A 20 7.58 10.32 4.88
C VAL A 20 7.85 10.87 6.27
N ASN A 21 8.69 11.91 6.34
CA ASN A 21 8.91 12.65 7.57
C ASN A 21 7.61 13.37 8.00
N THR A 22 7.24 13.24 9.28
CA THR A 22 6.05 13.87 9.84
C THR A 22 6.02 15.38 9.68
N ASP A 23 7.16 16.06 9.77
CA ASP A 23 7.25 17.52 9.58
C ASP A 23 6.88 17.93 8.15
N LEU A 24 7.19 17.07 7.16
CA LEU A 24 6.80 17.29 5.77
C LEU A 24 5.29 17.18 5.61
N ILE A 25 4.67 16.16 6.22
CA ILE A 25 3.21 16.00 6.24
C ILE A 25 2.54 17.24 6.87
N LEU A 26 3.04 17.69 8.02
CA LEU A 26 2.48 18.85 8.74
C LEU A 26 2.66 20.15 7.95
N LYS A 27 3.76 20.30 7.20
CA LYS A 27 4.00 21.45 6.32
C LYS A 27 3.05 21.47 5.12
N TYR A 28 2.74 20.31 4.55
CA TYR A 28 1.85 20.16 3.39
C TYR A 28 0.51 19.53 3.81
N ALA A 29 -0.21 20.21 4.71
CA ALA A 29 -1.45 19.70 5.29
C ALA A 29 -2.61 19.41 4.30
N HIS A 30 -2.47 19.82 3.04
CA HIS A 30 -3.41 19.52 1.96
C HIS A 30 -3.09 18.20 1.23
N ALA A 31 -1.88 17.64 1.41
CA ALA A 31 -1.47 16.41 0.76
C ALA A 31 -2.27 15.23 1.33
N ASN A 32 -3.08 14.60 0.49
CA ASN A 32 -3.95 13.50 0.87
C ASN A 32 -4.02 12.42 -0.22
N PHE A 33 -4.54 11.25 0.15
CA PHE A 33 -4.93 10.25 -0.83
C PHE A 33 -6.35 10.56 -1.30
N ASP A 34 -6.55 10.40 -2.60
CA ASP A 34 -7.81 10.70 -3.28
C ASP A 34 -8.28 9.45 -4.03
N TYR A 35 -9.54 9.09 -3.83
CA TYR A 35 -10.18 7.90 -4.41
C TYR A 35 -10.54 8.11 -5.89
N ASP A 36 -10.68 9.35 -6.34
CA ASP A 36 -11.04 9.68 -7.73
C ASP A 36 -9.82 9.58 -8.67
N ARG A 37 -8.64 9.24 -8.14
CA ARG A 37 -7.41 9.16 -8.91
C ARG A 37 -7.35 7.89 -9.76
N PRO A 38 -6.76 7.98 -10.98
CA PRO A 38 -6.57 6.83 -11.83
C PRO A 38 -5.79 5.71 -11.12
N ARG A 39 -6.12 4.45 -11.45
CA ARG A 39 -5.43 3.29 -10.88
C ARG A 39 -3.91 3.40 -11.03
N GLY A 40 -3.21 3.28 -9.90
CA GLY A 40 -1.75 3.37 -9.79
C GLY A 40 -1.20 4.80 -9.74
N MET A 41 -2.03 5.84 -9.61
CA MET A 41 -1.55 7.23 -9.48
C MET A 41 -1.60 7.77 -8.05
N GLN A 42 -2.17 7.03 -7.09
CA GLN A 42 -2.37 7.51 -5.72
C GLN A 42 -1.04 7.87 -5.05
N GLU A 43 -0.03 7.00 -5.15
CA GLU A 43 1.28 7.20 -4.56
C GLU A 43 1.99 8.40 -5.20
N SER A 44 1.93 8.49 -6.53
CA SER A 44 2.54 9.60 -7.26
C SER A 44 1.90 10.93 -6.91
N GLN A 45 0.56 11.01 -6.83
CA GLN A 45 -0.13 12.24 -6.50
C GLN A 45 0.19 12.69 -5.09
N PHE A 46 0.14 11.77 -4.12
CA PHE A 46 0.47 12.07 -2.74
C PHE A 46 1.90 12.62 -2.59
N LEU A 47 2.89 11.99 -3.23
CA LEU A 47 4.28 12.48 -3.20
C LEU A 47 4.43 13.83 -3.92
N MET A 48 3.68 14.09 -4.98
CA MET A 48 3.65 15.40 -5.63
C MET A 48 3.03 16.48 -4.75
N ASP A 49 1.97 16.17 -4.01
CA ASP A 49 1.31 17.12 -3.10
C ASP A 49 2.17 17.44 -1.87
N LEU A 50 3.12 16.57 -1.52
CA LEU A 50 4.20 16.85 -0.55
C LEU A 50 5.33 17.73 -1.13
N GLY A 51 5.18 18.19 -2.37
CA GLY A 51 6.09 19.11 -3.04
C GLY A 51 7.25 18.44 -3.78
N LEU A 52 7.28 17.10 -3.88
CA LEU A 52 8.29 16.40 -4.69
C LEU A 52 7.93 16.46 -6.17
N LYS A 53 8.91 16.70 -7.04
CA LYS A 53 8.71 16.81 -8.49
C LYS A 53 9.22 15.57 -9.22
N HIS A 54 10.25 14.92 -8.70
CA HIS A 54 10.89 13.80 -9.36
C HIS A 54 11.47 12.79 -8.37
N TRP A 55 11.55 11.51 -8.78
CA TRP A 55 12.07 10.42 -7.93
C TRP A 55 13.52 10.62 -7.46
N SER A 56 14.29 11.48 -8.12
CA SER A 56 15.67 11.82 -7.73
C SER A 56 15.76 12.62 -6.41
N GLU A 57 14.64 13.19 -5.96
CA GLU A 57 14.55 13.90 -4.66
C GLU A 57 14.33 12.94 -3.49
N LEU A 58 14.11 11.65 -3.76
CA LEU A 58 13.94 10.63 -2.73
C LEU A 58 15.27 10.21 -2.12
N GLU A 59 15.25 9.92 -0.82
CA GLU A 59 16.41 9.37 -0.10
C GLU A 59 16.47 7.83 -0.28
N PRO A 60 17.46 7.27 -0.99
CA PRO A 60 17.58 5.83 -1.14
C PRO A 60 17.93 5.17 0.21
N LYS A 61 17.16 4.13 0.58
CA LYS A 61 17.42 3.25 1.73
C LYS A 61 17.77 1.84 1.25
N ALA A 62 17.74 0.85 2.15
CA ALA A 62 17.97 -0.56 1.81
C ALA A 62 19.27 -0.81 1.00
N SER A 63 20.39 -0.26 1.49
CA SER A 63 21.72 -0.34 0.85
C SER A 63 21.72 0.18 -0.61
N GLY A 64 21.14 1.35 -0.84
CA GLY A 64 21.03 1.93 -2.19
C GLY A 64 20.02 1.19 -3.07
N CYS A 65 18.91 0.74 -2.50
CA CYS A 65 17.85 -0.03 -3.15
C CYS A 65 18.32 -1.39 -3.71
N GLN A 66 19.33 -2.00 -3.09
CA GLN A 66 19.87 -3.31 -3.49
C GLN A 66 19.31 -4.47 -2.66
N GLN A 67 18.61 -4.17 -1.56
CA GLN A 67 18.01 -5.17 -0.67
C GLN A 67 16.48 -5.05 -0.69
N ILE A 68 15.81 -6.21 -0.66
CA ILE A 68 14.35 -6.30 -0.51
C ILE A 68 14.04 -6.54 0.97
N LEU A 69 13.40 -5.57 1.62
CA LEU A 69 13.06 -5.61 3.04
C LEU A 69 11.54 -5.65 3.29
N VAL A 70 10.73 -5.60 2.23
CA VAL A 70 9.26 -5.60 2.29
C VAL A 70 8.70 -6.36 1.10
N TRP A 71 7.58 -7.07 1.30
CA TRP A 71 6.90 -7.86 0.28
C TRP A 71 5.43 -7.49 0.21
N HIS A 72 4.91 -7.30 -1.01
CA HIS A 72 3.49 -7.03 -1.25
C HIS A 72 2.70 -8.35 -1.34
N THR A 73 2.60 -9.07 -0.22
CA THR A 73 1.84 -10.32 -0.14
C THR A 73 0.34 -10.07 -0.08
N ARG A 74 -0.45 -10.96 -0.67
CA ARG A 74 -1.91 -10.94 -0.56
C ARG A 74 -2.41 -12.30 -0.07
N THR A 75 -3.34 -12.27 0.88
CA THR A 75 -4.05 -13.46 1.34
C THR A 75 -5.01 -13.95 0.24
N ALA A 76 -4.99 -15.26 -0.03
CA ALA A 76 -5.94 -15.87 -0.95
C ALA A 76 -7.35 -15.91 -0.34
N ASP A 77 -8.38 -15.87 -1.18
CA ASP A 77 -9.76 -16.03 -0.72
C ASP A 77 -9.93 -17.43 -0.09
N PRO A 78 -10.48 -17.54 1.13
CA PRO A 78 -10.62 -18.83 1.80
C PRO A 78 -11.66 -19.71 1.09
N LEU A 79 -11.42 -21.03 1.10
CA LEU A 79 -12.40 -22.00 0.63
C LEU A 79 -13.52 -22.17 1.66
N LEU A 80 -14.64 -21.48 1.45
CA LEU A 80 -15.77 -21.46 2.38
C LEU A 80 -16.81 -22.56 2.12
N ALA A 81 -16.55 -23.54 1.26
CA ALA A 81 -17.54 -24.57 0.89
C ALA A 81 -18.05 -25.37 2.10
N THR A 82 -17.13 -25.83 2.96
CA THR A 82 -17.49 -26.56 4.19
C THR A 82 -18.23 -25.66 5.17
N TRP A 83 -17.79 -24.41 5.31
CA TRP A 83 -18.43 -23.42 6.20
C TRP A 83 -19.89 -23.15 5.80
N ARG A 84 -20.13 -22.87 4.52
CA ARG A 84 -21.50 -22.66 3.98
C ARG A 84 -22.42 -23.86 4.18
N ARG A 85 -21.88 -25.09 4.12
CA ARG A 85 -22.64 -26.31 4.44
C ARG A 85 -23.04 -26.34 5.91
N LEU A 86 -22.12 -26.05 6.83
CA LEU A 86 -22.40 -26.02 8.26
C LEU A 86 -23.40 -24.92 8.62
N GLU A 87 -23.27 -23.74 8.01
CA GLU A 87 -24.21 -22.62 8.17
C GLU A 87 -25.64 -23.01 7.75
N SER A 88 -25.80 -23.73 6.63
CA SER A 88 -27.11 -24.24 6.19
C SER A 88 -27.74 -25.26 7.16
N GLN A 89 -26.92 -25.88 8.01
CA GLN A 89 -27.35 -26.81 9.06
C GLN A 89 -27.64 -26.09 10.39
N GLY A 90 -27.54 -24.76 10.43
CA GLY A 90 -27.75 -23.95 11.64
C GLY A 90 -26.57 -23.95 12.60
N VAL A 91 -25.38 -24.39 12.17
CA VAL A 91 -24.17 -24.32 12.99
C VAL A 91 -23.69 -22.87 13.05
N LEU A 92 -23.58 -22.34 14.26
CA LEU A 92 -23.08 -20.98 14.49
C LEU A 92 -21.55 -20.95 14.41
N ALA A 93 -21.00 -19.81 13.96
CA ALA A 93 -19.57 -19.59 13.98
C ALA A 93 -19.07 -19.66 15.41
N PRO A 94 -17.94 -20.32 15.67
CA PRO A 94 -17.32 -20.22 16.98
C PRO A 94 -17.03 -18.74 17.28
N PRO A 95 -17.19 -18.31 18.53
CA PRO A 95 -16.81 -16.97 18.93
C PRO A 95 -15.33 -16.75 18.59
N ILE A 96 -15.00 -15.53 18.16
CA ILE A 96 -13.61 -15.14 17.95
C ILE A 96 -12.98 -15.06 19.34
N GLU A 97 -12.16 -16.05 19.68
CA GLU A 97 -11.33 -16.01 20.88
C GLU A 97 -10.11 -15.14 20.59
N ASP A 98 -10.21 -13.87 20.97
CA ASP A 98 -9.04 -12.99 21.04
C ASP A 98 -8.21 -13.39 22.25
N ASN A 99 -7.32 -14.36 22.05
CA ASN A 99 -6.28 -14.69 23.03
C ASN A 99 -5.22 -13.59 23.01
N VAL A 100 -5.53 -12.47 23.66
CA VAL A 100 -4.57 -11.42 24.03
C VAL A 100 -3.93 -11.78 25.36
#